data_AF-A0A2E4I2D0-F1
#
_entry.id   AF-A0A2E4I2D0-F1
#
_cell.length_a   1.000
_cell.length_b   1.000
_cell.length_c   1.000
_cell.angle_alpha   90.00
_cell.angle_beta   90.00
_cell.angle_gamma   90.00
#
_symmetry.space_group_name_H-M   'P 1'
#
loop_
_entity.id
_entity.type
_entity.pdbx_description
1 polymer ?
#
loop_
_entity_poly.entity_id
_entity_poly.type
_entity_poly.pdbx_seq_one_letter_code
_entity_poly.pdbx_strand_id
1 'polypeptide(L)'
;MAILSMKIKKAGCSGGGVICKRVLSWTALAVCGVLAQLAIPELLLAQATEGARQYGEFPLIGSRAAIWIAAQVHLLFAAFVLGVPMFAVVAEAVGIFGGDKKYDKLAKEFTRLLLVAYSATAIWGAILSFLLVTLYPGLWLYLVEIFQVSMWVYVGLFFFESFTLYLYYYGWDLWSTGRAKWVHWTLGIMLNVWGTLVMFIANSWLTYMMSPPADVTPDTAPGMVQFWSAFANATWMPINIHRIIANVVFGGAIVGAYAAYRFLVAKTDEERAHYDWMGYIGNLIAIGALIILPFAGYYLGREIYEFNQQMGITMMGGFMSWLWIIQAFLIGVLFLAGNYYLWVGMGRIPGAERFTPYTKYMLVVLVVGVMVWATPNTMIADREEIAAMGGTHHPFLGVLGVMSAKNTAVNLMILTTFLSFLLYRRANSRPTVDWAKTATLVQGALFVISSIIVVFYGVYGYFVPAIVRIGFSVYQVLAVLATIVGVIAIDIFMLRGAESRGDIQWGQMPPRSQYALFILAVTFTWLMGLMGFARSGIRQHWHVWEVMRDTSSEAATPALGYAAIVISGCVLIFFALVSFIFWLGGLAEKGSQASADKGEMSGDREFVK
;
A
#
# COMPACT_ATOMS: atom_id res chain seq x y z
N MET A 1 -5.23 27.38 47.89
CA MET A 1 -3.87 26.90 48.24
C MET A 1 -3.69 26.51 49.73
N ALA A 2 -4.46 27.07 50.68
CA ALA A 2 -4.27 26.78 52.12
C ALA A 2 -4.86 25.43 52.62
N ILE A 3 -5.86 24.86 51.95
CA ILE A 3 -6.56 23.64 52.43
C ILE A 3 -5.82 22.34 52.03
N LEU A 4 -4.98 22.36 50.98
CA LEU A 4 -4.25 21.19 50.50
C LEU A 4 -2.97 20.89 51.32
N SER A 5 -2.43 21.89 52.02
CA SER A 5 -1.15 21.80 52.75
C SER A 5 -1.26 20.95 54.03
N MET A 6 -2.44 20.89 54.65
CA MET A 6 -2.62 20.22 55.94
C MET A 6 -2.72 18.69 55.86
N LYS A 7 -3.04 18.10 54.70
CA LYS A 7 -3.21 16.64 54.56
C LYS A 7 -1.94 15.87 54.18
N ILE A 8 -0.88 16.55 53.75
CA ILE A 8 0.34 15.88 53.25
C ILE A 8 1.36 15.60 54.38
N LYS A 9 1.22 16.20 55.56
CA LYS A 9 2.15 16.00 56.68
C LYS A 9 2.02 14.64 57.39
N LYS A 10 1.07 13.77 57.00
CA LYS A 10 0.84 12.45 57.62
C LYS A 10 1.32 11.24 56.81
N ALA A 11 1.83 11.41 55.59
CA ALA A 11 2.43 10.32 54.81
C ALA A 11 3.93 10.54 54.72
N GLY A 12 4.69 9.81 55.54
CA GLY A 12 6.15 9.91 55.60
C GLY A 12 6.81 9.50 54.29
N CYS A 13 7.38 10.47 53.58
CA CYS A 13 8.37 10.28 52.53
C CYS A 13 9.52 11.27 52.76
N SER A 14 10.55 10.85 53.49
CA SER A 14 11.83 11.54 53.53
C SER A 14 12.65 11.14 52.31
N GLY A 15 12.93 12.10 51.41
CA GLY A 15 13.86 11.91 50.29
C GLY A 15 13.22 12.00 48.90
N GLY A 16 12.80 13.20 48.48
CA GLY A 16 12.27 13.42 47.12
C GLY A 16 11.92 14.87 46.77
N GLY A 17 12.48 15.85 47.48
CA GLY A 17 11.97 17.23 47.49
C GLY A 17 12.21 18.07 46.22
N VAL A 18 13.11 17.66 45.32
CA VAL A 18 13.53 18.51 44.18
C VAL A 18 12.85 18.07 42.86
N ILE A 19 12.61 16.78 42.67
CA ILE A 19 12.03 16.24 41.43
C ILE A 19 10.51 16.44 41.40
N CYS A 20 9.83 16.21 42.53
CA CYS A 20 8.37 16.37 42.63
C CYS A 20 7.93 17.83 42.49
N LYS A 21 8.71 18.79 43.00
CA LYS A 21 8.44 20.24 42.85
C LYS A 21 8.63 20.74 41.40
N ARG A 22 9.57 20.17 40.64
CA ARG A 22 9.77 20.53 39.24
C ARG A 22 8.64 20.01 38.36
N VAL A 23 8.23 18.75 38.52
CA VAL A 23 7.12 18.17 37.72
C VAL A 23 5.81 18.91 37.97
N LEU A 24 5.50 19.27 39.22
CA LEU A 24 4.30 20.04 39.56
C LEU A 24 4.31 21.47 38.99
N SER A 25 5.49 22.09 38.90
CA SER A 25 5.69 23.44 38.33
C SER A 25 5.43 23.46 36.82
N TRP A 26 5.92 22.44 36.10
CA TRP A 26 5.69 22.31 34.65
C TRP A 26 4.22 22.02 34.32
N THR A 27 3.54 21.21 35.13
CA THR A 27 2.09 20.98 34.95
C THR A 27 1.25 22.21 35.29
N ALA A 28 1.64 23.00 36.29
CA ALA A 28 0.95 24.24 36.62
C ALA A 28 1.17 25.35 35.57
N LEU A 29 2.37 25.43 34.99
CA LEU A 29 2.67 26.33 33.87
C LEU A 29 1.93 25.94 32.59
N ALA A 30 1.79 24.64 32.30
CA ALA A 30 0.98 24.16 31.17
C ALA A 30 -0.52 24.46 31.35
N VAL A 31 -1.06 24.30 32.56
CA VAL A 31 -2.46 24.62 32.87
C VAL A 31 -2.72 26.12 32.85
N CYS A 32 -1.79 26.95 33.35
CA CYS A 32 -1.90 28.41 33.25
C CYS A 32 -1.73 28.92 31.80
N GLY A 33 -0.92 28.24 30.98
CA GLY A 33 -0.79 28.55 29.55
C GLY A 33 -2.06 28.26 28.75
N VAL A 34 -2.78 27.19 29.10
CA VAL A 34 -4.09 26.84 28.50
C VAL A 34 -5.20 27.78 28.98
N LEU A 35 -5.18 28.19 30.26
CA LEU A 35 -6.16 29.15 30.81
C LEU A 35 -5.94 30.58 30.29
N ALA A 36 -4.70 30.97 29.97
CA ALA A 36 -4.40 32.27 29.36
C ALA A 36 -4.90 32.38 27.89
N GLN A 37 -5.07 31.26 27.19
CA GLN A 37 -5.65 31.23 25.84
C GLN A 37 -7.19 31.43 25.85
N LEU A 38 -7.84 31.24 26.99
CA LEU A 38 -9.30 31.44 27.15
C LEU A 38 -9.68 32.90 27.49
N ALA A 39 -8.71 33.82 27.57
CA ALA A 39 -8.92 35.21 27.99
C ALA A 39 -8.47 36.24 26.93
N ILE A 40 -8.46 35.87 25.65
CA ILE A 40 -8.31 36.84 24.55
C ILE A 40 -9.71 37.39 24.24
N PRO A 41 -9.95 38.72 24.32
CA PRO A 41 -11.25 39.28 23.97
C PRO A 41 -11.58 38.97 22.51
N GLU A 42 -12.74 38.38 22.24
CA GLU A 42 -13.28 38.08 20.90
C GLU A 42 -13.21 39.27 19.93
N LEU A 43 -13.20 40.50 20.46
CA LEU A 43 -13.14 41.74 19.70
C LEU A 43 -11.81 41.95 18.95
N LEU A 44 -10.69 41.39 19.42
CA LEU A 44 -9.39 41.53 18.75
C LEU A 44 -9.21 40.53 17.59
N LEU A 45 -9.92 39.40 17.61
CA LEU A 45 -9.95 38.44 16.50
C LEU A 45 -10.89 38.90 15.37
N ALA A 46 -11.95 39.65 15.70
CA ALA A 46 -12.88 40.17 14.71
C ALA A 46 -12.24 41.23 13.77
N GLN A 47 -11.30 42.04 14.27
CA GLN A 47 -10.64 43.10 13.47
C GLN A 47 -9.50 42.60 12.56
N ALA A 48 -9.11 41.32 12.62
CA ALA A 48 -8.09 40.73 11.74
C ALA A 48 -8.68 39.99 10.52
N THR A 49 -9.98 40.19 10.23
CA THR A 49 -10.71 39.50 9.15
C THR A 49 -10.79 40.31 7.85
N GLU A 50 -9.94 41.33 7.67
CA GLU A 50 -9.61 41.81 6.32
C GLU A 50 -8.44 41.00 5.77
N GLY A 51 -8.78 39.96 4.98
CA GLY A 51 -7.83 39.19 4.19
C GLY A 51 -7.07 38.10 4.95
N ALA A 52 -7.79 37.12 5.53
CA ALA A 52 -7.14 35.91 6.04
C ALA A 52 -6.24 35.29 4.96
N ARG A 53 -4.94 35.16 5.26
CA ARG A 53 -3.94 34.59 4.35
C ARG A 53 -4.44 33.23 3.85
N GLN A 54 -4.70 33.10 2.54
CA GLN A 54 -5.19 31.86 1.91
C GLN A 54 -4.05 30.88 1.59
N TYR A 55 -2.89 31.42 1.20
CA TYR A 55 -1.72 30.64 0.79
C TYR A 55 -0.44 31.15 1.44
N GLY A 56 0.47 30.23 1.74
CA GLY A 56 1.84 30.52 2.10
C GLY A 56 2.81 30.19 0.98
N GLU A 57 4.05 30.64 1.13
CA GLU A 57 5.14 30.39 0.18
C GLU A 57 6.22 29.54 0.84
N PHE A 58 6.63 28.48 0.15
CA PHE A 58 7.77 27.66 0.55
C PHE A 58 8.99 28.03 -0.32
N PRO A 59 10.17 28.29 0.27
CA PRO A 59 11.33 28.71 -0.49
C PRO A 59 11.81 27.64 -1.47
N LEU A 60 12.39 28.07 -2.61
CA LEU A 60 13.07 27.29 -3.64
C LEU A 60 12.20 26.35 -4.49
N ILE A 61 11.35 25.53 -3.87
CA ILE A 61 10.61 24.46 -4.57
C ILE A 61 9.12 24.75 -4.78
N GLY A 62 8.59 25.79 -4.14
CA GLY A 62 7.16 26.13 -4.19
C GLY A 62 6.32 25.34 -3.18
N SER A 63 5.17 25.90 -2.82
CA SER A 63 4.31 25.39 -1.76
C SER A 63 3.65 24.07 -2.14
N ARG A 64 3.21 23.93 -3.39
CA ARG A 64 2.61 22.71 -3.92
C ARG A 64 3.59 21.55 -3.92
N ALA A 65 4.83 21.77 -4.35
CA ALA A 65 5.85 20.73 -4.36
C ALA A 65 6.22 20.28 -2.94
N ALA A 66 6.34 21.22 -1.99
CA ALA A 66 6.59 20.91 -0.59
C ALA A 66 5.48 20.03 0.02
N ILE A 67 4.21 20.39 -0.19
CA ILE A 67 3.06 19.59 0.24
C ILE A 67 3.06 18.22 -0.45
N TRP A 68 3.33 18.17 -1.76
CA TRP A 68 3.34 16.92 -2.50
C TRP A 68 4.42 15.98 -1.96
N ILE A 69 5.65 16.45 -1.77
CA ILE A 69 6.74 15.63 -1.23
C ILE A 69 6.38 15.11 0.16
N ALA A 70 5.90 15.97 1.06
CA ALA A 70 5.52 15.57 2.40
C ALA A 70 4.37 14.55 2.41
N ALA A 71 3.30 14.80 1.63
CA ALA A 71 2.15 13.92 1.54
C ALA A 71 2.51 12.56 0.90
N GLN A 72 3.34 12.56 -0.15
CA GLN A 72 3.73 11.35 -0.84
C GLN A 72 4.64 10.49 0.04
N VAL A 73 5.65 11.07 0.69
CA VAL A 73 6.55 10.31 1.57
C VAL A 73 5.79 9.80 2.80
N HIS A 74 4.92 10.62 3.39
CA HIS A 74 4.01 10.17 4.45
C HIS A 74 3.15 8.98 3.99
N LEU A 75 2.53 9.07 2.81
CA LEU A 75 1.68 8.02 2.26
C LEU A 75 2.43 6.71 2.03
N LEU A 76 3.66 6.77 1.51
CA LEU A 76 4.49 5.57 1.29
C LEU A 76 4.80 4.87 2.62
N PHE A 77 5.22 5.61 3.65
CA PHE A 77 5.44 5.03 4.97
C PHE A 77 4.14 4.53 5.61
N ALA A 78 3.04 5.28 5.51
CA ALA A 78 1.73 4.88 6.01
C ALA A 78 1.23 3.59 5.33
N ALA A 79 1.40 3.45 4.01
CA ALA A 79 1.03 2.24 3.28
C ALA A 79 1.83 1.02 3.74
N PHE A 80 3.13 1.19 4.02
CA PHE A 80 3.96 0.13 4.59
C PHE A 80 3.51 -0.23 6.02
N VAL A 81 3.27 0.78 6.87
CA VAL A 81 2.81 0.59 8.25
C VAL A 81 1.45 -0.09 8.34
N LEU A 82 0.55 0.20 7.40
CA LEU A 82 -0.77 -0.44 7.34
C LEU A 82 -0.73 -1.83 6.68
N GLY A 83 0.16 -2.04 5.71
CA GLY A 83 0.23 -3.30 4.94
C GLY A 83 0.88 -4.44 5.70
N VAL A 84 2.01 -4.19 6.37
CA VAL A 84 2.80 -5.24 7.04
C VAL A 84 2.05 -5.96 8.18
N PRO A 85 1.29 -5.27 9.07
CA PRO A 85 0.54 -5.94 10.12
C PRO A 85 -0.50 -6.92 9.57
N MET A 86 -1.07 -6.66 8.39
CA MET A 86 -2.13 -7.50 7.82
C MET A 86 -1.63 -8.92 7.56
N PHE A 87 -0.43 -9.06 7.00
CA PHE A 87 0.16 -10.38 6.76
C PHE A 87 1.04 -10.88 7.91
N ALA A 88 1.53 -10.01 8.79
CA ALA A 88 2.23 -10.44 10.00
C ALA A 88 1.29 -11.23 10.94
N VAL A 89 0.05 -10.77 11.12
CA VAL A 89 -0.98 -11.48 11.91
C VAL A 89 -1.36 -12.81 11.29
N VAL A 90 -1.39 -12.89 9.96
CA VAL A 90 -1.63 -14.15 9.24
C VAL A 90 -0.45 -15.10 9.41
N ALA A 91 0.79 -14.61 9.28
CA ALA A 91 1.99 -15.42 9.51
C ALA A 91 2.03 -15.94 10.96
N GLU A 92 1.73 -15.09 11.94
CA GLU A 92 1.63 -15.51 13.34
C GLU A 92 0.53 -16.56 13.54
N ALA A 93 -0.66 -16.38 12.94
CA ALA A 93 -1.72 -17.37 12.99
C ALA A 93 -1.26 -18.72 12.43
N VAL A 94 -0.57 -18.72 11.28
CA VAL A 94 0.01 -19.94 10.70
C VAL A 94 1.04 -20.56 11.64
N GLY A 95 1.82 -19.77 12.37
CA GLY A 95 2.73 -20.26 13.41
C GLY A 95 2.00 -20.92 14.59
N ILE A 96 0.91 -20.31 15.06
CA ILE A 96 0.10 -20.80 16.19
C ILE A 96 -0.65 -22.09 15.81
N PHE A 97 -1.38 -22.08 14.70
CA PHE A 97 -2.25 -23.18 14.27
C PHE A 97 -1.50 -24.29 13.53
N GLY A 98 -0.46 -23.92 12.77
CA GLY A 98 0.37 -24.86 12.02
C GLY A 98 1.52 -25.44 12.83
N GLY A 99 1.83 -24.87 14.02
CA GLY A 99 2.89 -25.36 14.90
C GLY A 99 4.32 -25.10 14.41
N ASP A 100 4.49 -24.30 13.36
CA ASP A 100 5.79 -24.02 12.75
C ASP A 100 6.34 -22.66 13.19
N LYS A 101 7.35 -22.71 14.07
CA LYS A 101 7.98 -21.53 14.68
C LYS A 101 8.62 -20.58 13.67
N LYS A 102 8.93 -21.03 12.44
CA LYS A 102 9.52 -20.15 11.43
C LYS A 102 8.59 -19.01 11.03
N TYR A 103 7.27 -19.25 11.01
CA TYR A 103 6.28 -18.22 10.68
C TYR A 103 6.10 -17.22 11.83
N ASP A 104 6.21 -17.68 13.08
CA ASP A 104 6.19 -16.78 14.25
C ASP A 104 7.42 -15.86 14.25
N LYS A 105 8.61 -16.43 13.98
CA LYS A 105 9.86 -15.65 13.82
C LYS A 105 9.74 -14.63 12.70
N LEU A 106 9.19 -15.03 11.55
CA LEU A 106 8.95 -14.14 10.42
C LEU A 106 8.03 -12.97 10.79
N ALA A 107 6.92 -13.26 11.48
CA ALA A 107 6.00 -12.22 11.95
C ALA A 107 6.68 -11.23 12.92
N LYS A 108 7.55 -11.73 13.81
CA LYS A 108 8.35 -10.89 14.72
C LYS A 108 9.31 -9.98 13.94
N GLU A 109 9.98 -10.51 12.93
CA GLU A 109 10.90 -9.74 12.06
C GLU A 109 10.16 -8.66 11.27
N PHE A 110 9.00 -8.96 10.69
CA PHE A 110 8.13 -7.97 10.05
C PHE A 110 7.72 -6.85 11.00
N THR A 111 7.33 -7.20 12.23
CA THR A 111 6.90 -6.23 13.24
C THR A 111 8.05 -5.37 13.76
N ARG A 112 9.28 -5.87 13.75
CA ARG A 112 10.47 -5.05 14.04
C ARG A 112 10.64 -3.91 13.06
N LEU A 113 10.49 -4.19 11.76
CA LEU A 113 10.60 -3.18 10.71
C LEU A 113 9.51 -2.11 10.84
N LEU A 114 8.32 -2.51 11.33
CA LEU A 114 7.21 -1.60 11.57
C LEU A 114 7.50 -0.52 12.60
N LEU A 115 8.20 -0.83 13.71
CA LEU A 115 8.43 0.17 14.77
C LEU A 115 9.18 1.41 14.30
N VAL A 116 10.19 1.21 13.46
CA VAL A 116 10.99 2.33 12.94
C VAL A 116 10.21 3.07 11.86
N ALA A 117 9.52 2.35 10.97
CA ALA A 117 8.68 2.94 9.94
C ALA A 117 7.48 3.72 10.51
N TYR A 118 6.93 3.29 11.65
CA TYR A 118 5.85 3.98 12.35
C TYR A 118 6.28 5.38 12.79
N SER A 119 7.46 5.48 13.42
CA SER A 119 8.04 6.76 13.83
C SER A 119 8.26 7.70 12.62
N ALA A 120 8.79 7.16 11.52
CA ALA A 120 8.97 7.93 10.29
C ALA A 120 7.63 8.41 9.71
N THR A 121 6.60 7.56 9.75
CA THR A 121 5.23 7.91 9.31
C THR A 121 4.68 9.08 10.12
N ALA A 122 4.80 9.02 11.45
CA ALA A 122 4.31 10.06 12.36
C ALA A 122 5.04 11.41 12.14
N ILE A 123 6.36 11.38 11.96
CA ILE A 123 7.16 12.59 11.68
C ILE A 123 6.71 13.24 10.36
N TRP A 124 6.59 12.46 9.28
CA TRP A 124 6.14 12.99 7.99
C TRP A 124 4.67 13.44 8.02
N GLY A 125 3.83 12.80 8.84
CA GLY A 125 2.45 13.23 9.07
C GLY A 125 2.38 14.57 9.80
N ALA A 126 3.20 14.76 10.83
CA ALA A 126 3.32 16.04 11.53
C ALA A 126 3.85 17.15 10.59
N ILE A 127 4.89 16.85 9.79
CA ILE A 127 5.41 17.77 8.76
C ILE A 127 4.29 18.17 7.80
N LEU A 128 3.53 17.20 7.26
CA LEU A 128 2.41 17.48 6.37
C LEU A 128 1.37 18.40 7.02
N SER A 129 0.96 18.13 8.26
CA SER A 129 0.01 18.96 9.00
C SER A 129 0.52 20.39 9.20
N PHE A 130 1.80 20.58 9.56
CA PHE A 130 2.39 21.90 9.69
C PHE A 130 2.45 22.63 8.35
N LEU A 131 2.79 21.94 7.26
CA LEU A 131 2.78 22.53 5.93
C LEU A 131 1.36 22.91 5.49
N LEU A 132 0.33 22.12 5.80
CA LEU A 132 -1.06 22.47 5.48
C LEU A 132 -1.51 23.73 6.23
N VAL A 133 -1.20 23.83 7.53
CA VAL A 133 -1.51 25.03 8.33
C VAL A 133 -0.78 26.28 7.82
N THR A 134 0.47 26.14 7.38
CA THR A 134 1.31 27.29 7.03
C THR A 134 1.24 27.69 5.54
N LEU A 135 1.05 26.73 4.64
CA LEU A 135 1.07 26.93 3.19
C LEU A 135 -0.32 26.91 2.54
N TYR A 136 -1.28 26.18 3.11
CA TYR A 136 -2.66 26.12 2.62
C TYR A 136 -3.70 26.33 3.75
N PRO A 137 -3.54 27.39 4.58
CA PRO A 137 -4.43 27.64 5.73
C PRO A 137 -5.91 27.72 5.34
N GLY A 138 -6.24 28.31 4.19
CA GLY A 138 -7.64 28.43 3.73
C GLY A 138 -8.31 27.07 3.53
N LEU A 139 -7.68 26.20 2.74
CA LEU A 139 -8.15 24.82 2.52
C LEU A 139 -8.17 24.03 3.82
N TRP A 140 -7.13 24.14 4.64
CA TRP A 140 -7.03 23.37 5.88
C TRP A 140 -8.12 23.76 6.87
N LEU A 141 -8.37 25.06 7.08
CA LEU A 141 -9.44 25.53 7.97
C LEU A 141 -10.82 25.11 7.46
N TYR A 142 -11.05 25.17 6.15
CA TYR A 142 -12.29 24.68 5.53
C TYR A 142 -12.54 23.20 5.83
N LEU A 143 -11.52 22.35 5.68
CA LEU A 143 -11.64 20.93 6.01
C LEU A 143 -11.80 20.70 7.52
N VAL A 144 -11.10 21.45 8.37
CA VAL A 144 -11.21 21.36 9.84
C VAL A 144 -12.63 21.68 10.29
N GLU A 145 -13.26 22.73 9.76
CA GLU A 145 -14.61 23.14 10.16
C GLU A 145 -15.65 22.03 9.89
N ILE A 146 -15.52 21.31 8.77
CA ILE A 146 -16.39 20.19 8.39
C ILE A 146 -16.05 18.92 9.20
N PHE A 147 -14.75 18.59 9.31
CA PHE A 147 -14.29 17.28 9.77
C PHE A 147 -13.72 17.25 11.19
N GLN A 148 -13.81 18.34 11.96
CA GLN A 148 -13.23 18.48 13.30
C GLN A 148 -13.49 17.26 14.21
N VAL A 149 -14.71 16.72 14.23
CA VAL A 149 -15.06 15.54 15.03
C VAL A 149 -14.24 14.33 14.60
N SER A 150 -14.18 14.05 13.30
CA SER A 150 -13.39 12.94 12.76
C SER A 150 -11.90 13.11 12.96
N MET A 151 -11.39 14.35 12.97
CA MET A 151 -9.97 14.63 13.24
C MET A 151 -9.59 14.31 14.68
N TRP A 152 -10.46 14.59 15.66
CA TRP A 152 -10.23 14.17 17.05
C TRP A 152 -10.28 12.66 17.22
N VAL A 153 -11.24 11.99 16.57
CA VAL A 153 -11.31 10.52 16.55
C VAL A 153 -10.06 9.93 15.91
N TYR A 154 -9.60 10.50 14.79
CA TYR A 154 -8.37 10.11 14.10
C TYR A 154 -7.18 10.15 15.07
N VAL A 155 -6.94 11.27 15.76
CA VAL A 155 -5.85 11.40 16.75
C VAL A 155 -5.97 10.35 17.87
N GLY A 156 -7.18 10.10 18.38
CA GLY A 156 -7.41 9.06 19.39
C GLY A 156 -7.05 7.66 18.87
N LEU A 157 -7.42 7.34 17.63
CA LEU A 157 -7.07 6.07 17.00
C LEU A 157 -5.56 5.91 16.79
N PHE A 158 -4.83 6.98 16.43
CA PHE A 158 -3.36 6.94 16.38
C PHE A 158 -2.74 6.54 17.72
N PHE A 159 -3.27 7.07 18.82
CA PHE A 159 -2.80 6.70 20.15
C PHE A 159 -3.03 5.22 20.44
N PHE A 160 -4.22 4.69 20.16
CA PHE A 160 -4.52 3.27 20.34
C PHE A 160 -3.70 2.37 19.41
N GLU A 161 -3.50 2.78 18.16
CA GLU A 161 -2.65 2.08 17.19
C GLU A 161 -1.21 2.01 17.69
N SER A 162 -0.62 3.15 18.09
CA SER A 162 0.72 3.24 18.66
C SER A 162 0.87 2.33 19.88
N PHE A 163 -0.04 2.47 20.85
CA PHE A 163 -0.02 1.69 22.08
C PHE A 163 -0.10 0.19 21.80
N THR A 164 -1.02 -0.22 20.91
CA THR A 164 -1.20 -1.62 20.52
C THR A 164 0.03 -2.15 19.80
N LEU A 165 0.64 -1.38 18.89
CA LEU A 165 1.87 -1.76 18.18
C LEU A 165 3.03 -2.03 19.16
N TYR A 166 3.22 -1.14 20.14
CA TYR A 166 4.27 -1.31 21.14
C TYR A 166 4.03 -2.52 22.04
N LEU A 167 2.79 -2.73 22.48
CA LEU A 167 2.43 -3.94 23.24
C LEU A 167 2.61 -5.21 22.42
N TYR A 168 2.25 -5.18 21.13
CA TYR A 168 2.43 -6.29 20.22
C TYR A 168 3.91 -6.62 20.05
N TYR A 169 4.76 -5.63 19.73
CA TYR A 169 6.17 -5.90 19.54
C TYR A 169 6.91 -6.31 20.81
N TYR A 170 6.77 -5.56 21.91
CA TYR A 170 7.51 -5.84 23.14
C TYR A 170 6.89 -7.00 23.94
N GLY A 171 5.62 -7.30 23.72
CA GLY A 171 4.92 -8.44 24.33
C GLY A 171 5.27 -9.79 23.74
N TRP A 172 6.05 -9.84 22.64
CA TRP A 172 6.30 -11.08 21.88
C TRP A 172 6.91 -12.21 22.72
N ASP A 173 7.89 -11.89 23.58
CA ASP A 173 8.58 -12.88 24.40
C ASP A 173 7.79 -13.23 25.67
N LEU A 174 7.10 -12.25 26.27
CA LEU A 174 6.25 -12.44 27.45
C LEU A 174 5.02 -13.30 27.15
N TRP A 175 4.41 -13.12 25.97
CA TRP A 175 3.19 -13.81 25.56
C TRP A 175 3.47 -14.84 24.47
N SER A 176 4.62 -15.50 24.56
CA SER A 176 5.08 -16.50 23.58
C SER A 176 4.38 -17.86 23.68
N THR A 177 3.70 -18.18 24.79
CA THR A 177 3.15 -19.52 25.04
C THR A 177 1.72 -19.53 25.62
N GLY A 178 1.01 -20.64 25.40
CA GLY A 178 -0.29 -20.92 26.01
C GLY A 178 -1.40 -19.94 25.65
N ARG A 179 -2.28 -19.64 26.61
CA ARG A 179 -3.41 -18.69 26.44
C ARG A 179 -2.94 -17.25 26.19
N ALA A 180 -1.74 -16.90 26.66
CA ALA A 180 -1.18 -15.57 26.46
C ALA A 180 -0.88 -15.28 24.98
N LYS A 181 -0.48 -16.30 24.22
CA LYS A 181 -0.22 -16.17 22.77
C LYS A 181 -1.47 -15.76 21.98
N TRP A 182 -2.65 -16.17 22.43
CA TRP A 182 -3.92 -15.73 21.84
C TRP A 182 -4.21 -14.25 22.10
N VAL A 183 -3.85 -13.74 23.28
CA VAL A 183 -3.94 -12.31 23.59
C VAL A 183 -2.98 -11.52 22.71
N HIS A 184 -1.74 -12.00 22.57
CA HIS A 184 -0.75 -11.39 21.69
C HIS A 184 -1.23 -11.32 20.23
N TRP A 185 -1.76 -12.42 19.69
CA TRP A 185 -2.34 -12.43 18.35
C TRP A 185 -3.53 -11.48 18.20
N THR A 186 -4.36 -11.37 19.24
CA THR A 186 -5.48 -10.40 19.27
C THR A 186 -5.00 -8.96 19.21
N LEU A 187 -3.85 -8.62 19.82
CA LEU A 187 -3.26 -7.29 19.67
C LEU A 187 -2.87 -6.99 18.23
N GLY A 188 -2.32 -7.97 17.51
CA GLY A 188 -2.07 -7.84 16.09
C GLY A 188 -3.35 -7.59 15.28
N ILE A 189 -4.45 -8.29 15.60
CA ILE A 189 -5.76 -8.03 14.98
C ILE A 189 -6.25 -6.61 15.28
N MET A 190 -6.17 -6.18 16.54
CA MET A 190 -6.57 -4.82 16.95
C MET A 190 -5.74 -3.74 16.26
N LEU A 191 -4.43 -3.96 16.10
CA LEU A 191 -3.55 -3.06 15.36
C LEU A 191 -4.05 -2.85 13.92
N ASN A 192 -4.47 -3.92 13.25
CA ASN A 192 -5.06 -3.83 11.90
C ASN A 192 -6.40 -3.10 11.88
N VAL A 193 -7.24 -3.30 12.91
CA VAL A 193 -8.51 -2.59 13.05
C VAL A 193 -8.27 -1.09 13.20
N TRP A 194 -7.38 -0.68 14.10
CA TRP A 194 -7.05 0.74 14.32
C TRP A 194 -6.47 1.39 13.06
N GLY A 195 -5.48 0.76 12.44
CA GLY A 195 -4.87 1.27 11.21
C GLY A 195 -5.86 1.38 10.05
N THR A 196 -6.77 0.41 9.91
CA THR A 196 -7.81 0.46 8.87
C THR A 196 -8.81 1.60 9.13
N LEU A 197 -9.22 1.82 10.39
CA LEU A 197 -10.12 2.93 10.75
C LEU A 197 -9.47 4.30 10.50
N VAL A 198 -8.20 4.46 10.88
CA VAL A 198 -7.38 5.64 10.57
C VAL A 198 -7.37 5.90 9.07
N MET A 199 -7.12 4.87 8.27
CA MET A 199 -7.10 4.96 6.82
C MET A 199 -8.46 5.38 6.25
N PHE A 200 -9.55 4.83 6.78
CA PHE A 200 -10.92 5.13 6.32
C PHE A 200 -11.28 6.59 6.59
N ILE A 201 -10.90 7.12 7.74
CA ILE A 201 -11.13 8.53 8.08
C ILE A 201 -10.30 9.44 7.15
N ALA A 202 -9.00 9.19 6.99
CA ALA A 202 -8.16 10.01 6.10
C ALA A 202 -8.62 9.94 4.64
N ASN A 203 -9.10 8.77 4.18
CA ASN A 203 -9.66 8.62 2.85
C ASN A 203 -10.94 9.40 2.64
N SER A 204 -11.77 9.56 3.68
CA SER A 204 -12.96 10.39 3.63
C SER A 204 -12.59 11.85 3.33
N TRP A 205 -11.59 12.40 4.03
CA TRP A 205 -11.08 13.76 3.76
C TRP A 205 -10.52 13.88 2.34
N LEU A 206 -9.74 12.88 1.90
CA LEU A 206 -9.17 12.85 0.56
C LEU A 206 -10.24 12.82 -0.55
N THR A 207 -11.26 11.98 -0.36
CA THR A 207 -12.30 11.75 -1.37
C THR A 207 -13.34 12.85 -1.40
N TYR A 208 -13.60 13.50 -0.26
CA TYR A 208 -14.44 14.68 -0.22
C TYR A 208 -13.92 15.80 -1.13
N MET A 209 -12.60 15.96 -1.24
CA MET A 209 -12.00 16.92 -2.18
C MET A 209 -12.31 16.59 -3.65
N MET A 210 -12.52 15.31 -4.00
CA MET A 210 -12.81 14.87 -5.38
C MET A 210 -14.30 14.77 -5.67
N SER A 211 -15.08 14.25 -4.73
CA SER A 211 -16.50 13.99 -4.89
C SER A 211 -17.28 14.56 -3.70
N PRO A 212 -17.34 15.90 -3.54
CA PRO A 212 -18.19 16.49 -2.52
C PRO A 212 -19.67 16.18 -2.80
N PRO A 213 -20.53 16.17 -1.76
CA PRO A 213 -21.97 15.98 -1.93
C PRO A 213 -22.60 17.03 -2.83
N ALA A 214 -23.62 16.66 -3.61
CA ALA A 214 -24.22 17.52 -4.63
C ALA A 214 -24.93 18.77 -4.07
N ASP A 215 -25.31 18.76 -2.80
CA ASP A 215 -25.90 19.89 -2.07
C ASP A 215 -24.86 20.93 -1.62
N VAL A 216 -23.57 20.60 -1.70
CA VAL A 216 -22.48 21.52 -1.35
C VAL A 216 -22.06 22.30 -2.58
N THR A 217 -22.25 23.61 -2.53
CA THR A 217 -21.89 24.56 -3.60
C THR A 217 -20.85 25.56 -3.11
N PRO A 218 -20.23 26.38 -3.99
CA PRO A 218 -19.30 27.44 -3.56
C PRO A 218 -19.86 28.43 -2.52
N ASP A 219 -21.18 28.60 -2.48
CA ASP A 219 -21.86 29.49 -1.54
C ASP A 219 -22.22 28.80 -0.21
N THR A 220 -21.97 27.50 -0.09
CA THR A 220 -22.26 26.73 1.12
C THR A 220 -21.14 26.94 2.14
N ALA A 221 -21.48 27.57 3.27
CA ALA A 221 -20.54 27.74 4.36
C ALA A 221 -20.12 26.35 4.93
N PRO A 222 -18.85 26.17 5.36
CA PRO A 222 -18.35 24.85 5.75
C PRO A 222 -19.13 24.28 6.95
N GLY A 223 -19.49 25.10 7.93
CA GLY A 223 -20.33 24.71 9.07
C GLY A 223 -21.76 24.29 8.71
N MET A 224 -22.23 24.52 7.48
CA MET A 224 -23.55 24.07 7.00
C MET A 224 -23.48 22.71 6.29
N VAL A 225 -22.29 22.21 5.99
CA VAL A 225 -22.10 20.91 5.34
C VAL A 225 -22.43 19.78 6.32
N GLN A 226 -23.36 18.91 5.95
CA GLN A 226 -23.69 17.73 6.76
C GLN A 226 -22.50 16.77 6.83
N PHE A 227 -21.99 16.54 8.05
CA PHE A 227 -20.79 15.73 8.29
C PHE A 227 -20.85 14.36 7.62
N TRP A 228 -21.96 13.63 7.77
CA TRP A 228 -22.02 12.26 7.26
C TRP A 228 -22.09 12.20 5.73
N SER A 229 -22.75 13.18 5.10
CA SER A 229 -22.75 13.33 3.64
C SER A 229 -21.34 13.61 3.13
N ALA A 230 -20.59 14.50 3.79
CA ALA A 230 -19.20 14.78 3.43
C ALA A 230 -18.28 13.57 3.66
N PHE A 231 -18.51 12.83 4.75
CA PHE A 231 -17.67 11.72 5.15
C PHE A 231 -17.85 10.48 4.27
N ALA A 232 -19.09 10.04 4.08
CA ALA A 232 -19.44 8.86 3.30
C ALA A 232 -19.78 9.24 1.84
N ASN A 233 -18.86 9.97 1.20
CA ASN A 233 -19.03 10.47 -0.16
C ASN A 233 -18.86 9.36 -1.23
N ALA A 234 -19.19 9.67 -2.49
CA ALA A 234 -19.31 8.69 -3.58
C ALA A 234 -18.06 7.83 -3.79
N THR A 235 -16.85 8.41 -3.67
CA THR A 235 -15.59 7.69 -3.96
C THR A 235 -14.93 7.09 -2.72
N TRP A 236 -15.52 7.26 -1.53
CA TRP A 236 -14.95 6.84 -0.23
C TRP A 236 -14.75 5.33 -0.10
N MET A 237 -15.79 4.52 -0.31
CA MET A 237 -15.66 3.06 -0.19
C MET A 237 -14.80 2.45 -1.31
N PRO A 238 -14.92 2.88 -2.59
CA PRO A 238 -14.01 2.43 -3.65
C PRO A 238 -12.53 2.69 -3.36
N ILE A 239 -12.16 3.88 -2.86
CA ILE A 239 -10.76 4.15 -2.51
C ILE A 239 -10.29 3.33 -1.31
N ASN A 240 -11.17 3.07 -0.33
CA ASN A 240 -10.84 2.25 0.83
C ASN A 240 -10.46 0.83 0.40
N ILE A 241 -11.30 0.19 -0.42
CA ILE A 241 -11.04 -1.15 -0.95
C ILE A 241 -9.73 -1.17 -1.75
N HIS A 242 -9.55 -0.20 -2.64
CA HIS A 242 -8.31 -0.08 -3.43
C HIS A 242 -7.08 0.05 -2.54
N ARG A 243 -7.12 0.90 -1.50
CA ARG A 243 -5.99 1.15 -0.60
C ARG A 243 -5.67 -0.02 0.31
N ILE A 244 -6.66 -0.76 0.83
CA ILE A 244 -6.40 -1.98 1.61
C ILE A 244 -5.54 -2.93 0.77
N ILE A 245 -5.99 -3.22 -0.46
CA ILE A 245 -5.31 -4.17 -1.34
C ILE A 245 -3.93 -3.62 -1.73
N ALA A 246 -3.85 -2.33 -2.11
CA ALA A 246 -2.59 -1.69 -2.50
C ALA A 246 -1.56 -1.69 -1.36
N ASN A 247 -1.97 -1.48 -0.11
CA ASN A 247 -1.08 -1.51 1.05
C ASN A 247 -0.50 -2.92 1.26
N VAL A 248 -1.29 -3.99 1.06
CA VAL A 248 -0.79 -5.37 1.12
C VAL A 248 0.23 -5.64 0.01
N VAL A 249 -0.06 -5.20 -1.23
CA VAL A 249 0.89 -5.34 -2.34
C VAL A 249 2.20 -4.61 -2.02
N PHE A 250 2.10 -3.37 -1.56
CA PHE A 250 3.25 -2.54 -1.23
C PHE A 250 4.08 -3.13 -0.09
N GLY A 251 3.43 -3.52 1.01
CA GLY A 251 4.10 -4.16 2.15
C GLY A 251 4.85 -5.43 1.74
N GLY A 252 4.22 -6.31 0.95
CA GLY A 252 4.86 -7.50 0.41
C GLY A 252 6.06 -7.19 -0.49
N ALA A 253 5.95 -6.17 -1.34
CA ALA A 253 7.04 -5.74 -2.23
C ALA A 253 8.23 -5.17 -1.46
N ILE A 254 8.00 -4.32 -0.45
CA ILE A 254 9.05 -3.77 0.41
C ILE A 254 9.73 -4.86 1.25
N VAL A 255 8.95 -5.80 1.79
CA VAL A 255 9.50 -6.99 2.47
C VAL A 255 10.35 -7.82 1.51
N GLY A 256 9.89 -8.04 0.28
CA GLY A 256 10.66 -8.72 -0.75
C GLY A 256 11.99 -8.01 -1.05
N ALA A 257 11.98 -6.68 -1.17
CA ALA A 257 13.19 -5.90 -1.37
C ALA A 257 14.14 -5.93 -0.16
N TYR A 258 13.62 -5.92 1.06
CA TYR A 258 14.43 -6.11 2.27
C TYR A 258 15.12 -7.47 2.26
N ALA A 259 14.35 -8.53 1.98
CA ALA A 259 14.86 -9.89 1.88
C ALA A 259 15.90 -10.03 0.77
N ALA A 260 15.69 -9.39 -0.39
CA ALA A 260 16.64 -9.34 -1.49
C ALA A 260 17.97 -8.71 -1.08
N TYR A 261 17.94 -7.57 -0.38
CA TYR A 261 19.13 -6.92 0.14
C TYR A 261 19.88 -7.82 1.13
N ARG A 262 19.16 -8.38 2.10
CA ARG A 262 19.77 -9.26 3.12
C ARG A 262 20.32 -10.54 2.51
N PHE A 263 19.66 -11.13 1.52
CA PHE A 263 20.15 -12.29 0.77
C PHE A 263 21.50 -11.99 0.09
N LEU A 264 21.64 -10.83 -0.55
CA LEU A 264 22.86 -10.46 -1.29
C LEU A 264 24.05 -10.16 -0.35
N VAL A 265 23.77 -9.68 0.86
CA VAL A 265 24.80 -9.35 1.86
C VAL A 265 25.04 -10.50 2.85
N ALA A 266 24.22 -11.55 2.80
CA ALA A 266 24.29 -12.69 3.71
C ALA A 266 25.67 -13.37 3.64
N LYS A 267 26.27 -13.56 4.82
CA LYS A 267 27.61 -14.16 4.95
C LYS A 267 27.56 -15.67 5.14
N THR A 268 26.47 -16.18 5.69
CA THR A 268 26.27 -17.62 5.93
C THR A 268 25.18 -18.16 5.02
N ASP A 269 25.26 -19.45 4.73
CA ASP A 269 24.26 -20.13 3.90
C ASP A 269 22.90 -20.20 4.60
N GLU A 270 22.87 -20.31 5.94
CA GLU A 270 21.64 -20.27 6.73
C GLU A 270 20.95 -18.91 6.64
N GLU A 271 21.71 -17.80 6.77
CA GLU A 271 21.16 -16.46 6.62
C GLU A 271 20.60 -16.28 5.21
N ARG A 272 21.35 -16.74 4.19
CA ARG A 272 20.93 -16.68 2.80
C ARG A 272 19.65 -17.49 2.56
N ALA A 273 19.54 -18.68 3.14
CA ALA A 273 18.35 -19.53 3.03
C ALA A 273 17.12 -18.87 3.68
N HIS A 274 17.27 -18.27 4.86
CA HIS A 274 16.17 -17.56 5.54
C HIS A 274 15.65 -16.39 4.71
N TYR A 275 16.54 -15.53 4.21
CA TYR A 275 16.12 -14.38 3.40
C TYR A 275 15.62 -14.77 2.00
N ASP A 276 16.08 -15.90 1.47
CA ASP A 276 15.52 -16.46 0.25
C ASP A 276 14.04 -16.85 0.42
N TRP A 277 13.75 -17.50 1.55
CA TRP A 277 12.38 -17.85 1.92
C TRP A 277 11.52 -16.62 2.22
N MET A 278 12.06 -15.64 2.96
CA MET A 278 11.39 -14.37 3.22
C MET A 278 11.06 -13.63 1.91
N GLY A 279 11.98 -13.61 0.94
CA GLY A 279 11.77 -13.00 -0.37
C GLY A 279 10.66 -13.67 -1.17
N TYR A 280 10.58 -15.01 -1.09
CA TYR A 280 9.47 -15.76 -1.66
C TYR A 280 8.12 -15.41 -1.03
N ILE A 281 8.05 -15.32 0.30
CA ILE A 281 6.83 -14.92 1.01
C ILE A 281 6.42 -13.49 0.64
N GLY A 282 7.38 -12.56 0.58
CA GLY A 282 7.15 -11.17 0.14
C GLY A 282 6.58 -11.11 -1.28
N ASN A 283 7.17 -11.84 -2.23
CA ASN A 283 6.66 -11.94 -3.60
C ASN A 283 5.27 -12.57 -3.68
N LEU A 284 5.01 -13.62 -2.89
CA LEU A 284 3.70 -14.27 -2.82
C LEU A 284 2.62 -13.31 -2.31
N ILE A 285 2.89 -12.56 -1.25
CA ILE A 285 1.98 -11.54 -0.72
C ILE A 285 1.75 -10.43 -1.75
N ALA A 286 2.83 -9.90 -2.33
CA ALA A 286 2.78 -8.80 -3.27
C ALA A 286 1.96 -9.16 -4.51
N ILE A 287 2.34 -10.25 -5.21
CA ILE A 287 1.68 -10.63 -6.45
C ILE A 287 0.29 -11.24 -6.19
N GLY A 288 0.11 -11.95 -5.07
CA GLY A 288 -1.18 -12.49 -4.66
C GLY A 288 -2.23 -11.39 -4.48
N ALA A 289 -1.88 -10.30 -3.80
CA ALA A 289 -2.75 -9.14 -3.69
C ALA A 289 -2.83 -8.32 -5.00
N LEU A 290 -1.75 -8.26 -5.79
CA LEU A 290 -1.72 -7.53 -7.07
C LEU A 290 -2.69 -8.12 -8.09
N ILE A 291 -2.95 -9.43 -8.06
CA ILE A 291 -3.95 -10.09 -8.91
C ILE A 291 -5.34 -9.47 -8.74
N ILE A 292 -5.67 -8.99 -7.54
CA ILE A 292 -7.00 -8.42 -7.23
C ILE A 292 -7.02 -6.90 -7.44
N LEU A 293 -5.87 -6.23 -7.30
CA LEU A 293 -5.77 -4.77 -7.29
C LEU A 293 -6.32 -4.06 -8.56
N PRO A 294 -6.06 -4.54 -9.79
CA PRO A 294 -6.62 -3.93 -11.00
C PRO A 294 -8.15 -3.81 -10.96
N PHE A 295 -8.84 -4.77 -10.35
CA PHE A 295 -10.30 -4.74 -10.23
C PHE A 295 -10.78 -3.66 -9.27
N ALA A 296 -10.11 -3.50 -8.12
CA ALA A 296 -10.40 -2.43 -7.20
C ALA A 296 -10.10 -1.04 -7.80
N GLY A 297 -9.04 -0.93 -8.60
CA GLY A 297 -8.73 0.28 -9.36
C GLY A 297 -9.77 0.61 -10.42
N TYR A 298 -10.25 -0.41 -11.14
CA TYR A 298 -11.33 -0.27 -12.11
C TYR A 298 -12.64 0.18 -11.46
N TYR A 299 -13.00 -0.42 -10.31
CA TYR A 299 -14.16 -0.03 -9.54
C TYR A 299 -14.11 1.45 -9.14
N LEU A 300 -12.97 1.91 -8.59
CA LEU A 300 -12.76 3.32 -8.28
C LEU A 300 -12.88 4.22 -9.52
N GLY A 301 -12.28 3.83 -10.65
CA GLY A 301 -12.35 4.60 -11.89
C GLY A 301 -13.77 4.72 -12.45
N ARG A 302 -14.56 3.65 -12.33
CA ARG A 302 -15.98 3.64 -12.71
C ARG A 302 -16.80 4.59 -11.83
N GLU A 303 -16.62 4.55 -10.52
CA GLU A 303 -17.35 5.41 -9.57
C GLU A 303 -17.03 6.89 -9.77
N ILE A 304 -15.78 7.24 -10.09
CA ILE A 304 -15.41 8.61 -10.47
C ILE A 304 -16.15 9.03 -11.75
N TYR A 305 -16.24 8.14 -12.74
CA TYR A 305 -16.92 8.41 -14.00
C TYR A 305 -18.44 8.56 -13.84
N GLU A 306 -19.05 7.73 -13.00
CA GLU A 306 -20.49 7.80 -12.68
C GLU A 306 -20.82 9.05 -11.86
N PHE A 307 -19.93 9.45 -10.93
CA PHE A 307 -20.08 10.69 -10.18
C PHE A 307 -20.02 11.92 -11.10
N ASN A 308 -19.03 12.00 -11.99
CA ASN A 308 -18.89 13.12 -12.92
C ASN A 308 -18.21 12.68 -14.23
N GLN A 309 -18.97 12.75 -15.33
CA GLN A 309 -18.49 12.36 -16.65
C GLN A 309 -17.32 13.22 -17.13
N GLN A 310 -17.29 14.52 -16.80
CA GLN A 310 -16.20 15.42 -17.19
C GLN A 310 -14.88 15.05 -16.50
N MET A 311 -14.91 14.70 -15.21
CA MET A 311 -13.72 14.15 -14.52
C MET A 311 -13.28 12.84 -15.16
N GLY A 312 -14.22 11.97 -15.51
CA GLY A 312 -13.94 10.73 -16.24
C GLY A 312 -13.29 10.94 -17.60
N ILE A 313 -13.79 11.90 -18.39
CA ILE A 313 -13.23 12.29 -19.71
C ILE A 313 -11.85 12.92 -19.52
N THR A 314 -11.68 13.81 -18.55
CA THR A 314 -10.39 14.44 -18.23
C THR A 314 -9.36 13.39 -17.83
N MET A 315 -9.76 12.41 -17.03
CA MET A 315 -8.91 11.32 -16.58
C MET A 315 -8.38 10.49 -17.74
N MET A 316 -9.20 10.26 -18.77
CA MET A 316 -8.89 9.38 -19.91
C MET A 316 -8.47 10.14 -21.18
N GLY A 317 -8.48 11.47 -21.15
CA GLY A 317 -8.24 12.33 -22.31
C GLY A 317 -6.98 13.20 -22.19
N GLY A 318 -6.62 13.86 -23.28
CA GLY A 318 -5.49 14.79 -23.33
C GLY A 318 -4.15 14.18 -22.89
N PHE A 319 -3.33 14.95 -22.18
CA PHE A 319 -2.05 14.44 -21.66
C PHE A 319 -2.21 13.40 -20.53
N MET A 320 -3.35 13.38 -19.84
CA MET A 320 -3.62 12.43 -18.75
C MET A 320 -3.79 10.99 -19.26
N SER A 321 -4.20 10.79 -20.52
CA SER A 321 -4.28 9.45 -21.13
C SER A 321 -2.93 8.74 -21.14
N TRP A 322 -1.83 9.48 -21.24
CA TRP A 322 -0.47 8.93 -21.22
C TRP A 322 -0.04 8.44 -19.83
N LEU A 323 -0.60 9.00 -18.75
CA LEU A 323 -0.42 8.46 -17.40
C LEU A 323 -0.92 7.02 -17.32
N TRP A 324 -2.07 6.73 -17.94
CA TRP A 324 -2.65 5.39 -17.96
C TRP A 324 -1.82 4.38 -18.76
N ILE A 325 -1.13 4.85 -19.80
CA ILE A 325 -0.19 4.02 -20.56
C ILE A 325 1.04 3.70 -19.72
N ILE A 326 1.62 4.71 -19.07
CA ILE A 326 2.74 4.52 -18.15
C ILE A 326 2.33 3.55 -17.04
N GLN A 327 1.15 3.73 -16.45
CA GLN A 327 0.60 2.79 -15.46
C GLN A 327 0.51 1.37 -16.02
N ALA A 328 -0.08 1.17 -17.20
CA ALA A 328 -0.22 -0.16 -17.81
C ALA A 328 1.14 -0.82 -18.00
N PHE A 329 2.14 -0.07 -18.47
CA PHE A 329 3.50 -0.55 -18.62
C PHE A 329 4.13 -0.95 -17.27
N LEU A 330 4.01 -0.11 -16.24
CA LEU A 330 4.52 -0.40 -14.90
C LEU A 330 3.87 -1.64 -14.29
N ILE A 331 2.54 -1.80 -14.42
CA ILE A 331 1.86 -3.01 -13.96
C ILE A 331 2.33 -4.24 -14.76
N GLY A 332 2.58 -4.08 -16.06
CA GLY A 332 3.22 -5.10 -16.89
C GLY A 332 4.59 -5.54 -16.34
N VAL A 333 5.43 -4.57 -15.97
CA VAL A 333 6.73 -4.82 -15.32
C VAL A 333 6.55 -5.54 -13.98
N LEU A 334 5.55 -5.18 -13.18
CA LEU A 334 5.26 -5.88 -11.92
C LEU A 334 4.91 -7.35 -12.13
N PHE A 335 4.01 -7.65 -13.08
CA PHE A 335 3.68 -9.04 -13.41
C PHE A 335 4.91 -9.80 -13.93
N LEU A 336 5.68 -9.20 -14.85
CA LEU A 336 6.88 -9.84 -15.39
C LEU A 336 7.95 -10.09 -14.31
N ALA A 337 8.24 -9.12 -13.44
CA ALA A 337 9.24 -9.26 -12.38
C ALA A 337 8.84 -10.34 -11.36
N GLY A 338 7.57 -10.34 -10.93
CA GLY A 338 7.06 -11.33 -9.97
C GLY A 338 7.07 -12.76 -10.53
N ASN A 339 6.68 -12.93 -11.79
CA ASN A 339 6.74 -14.23 -12.47
C ASN A 339 8.18 -14.68 -12.73
N TYR A 340 9.05 -13.76 -13.17
CA TYR A 340 10.47 -14.05 -13.39
C TYR A 340 11.16 -14.52 -12.12
N TYR A 341 10.88 -13.89 -10.97
CA TYR A 341 11.38 -14.35 -9.68
C TYR A 341 10.98 -15.82 -9.41
N LEU A 342 9.70 -16.17 -9.62
CA LEU A 342 9.22 -17.54 -9.43
C LEU A 342 9.87 -18.54 -10.40
N TRP A 343 9.98 -18.19 -11.67
CA TRP A 343 10.56 -19.08 -12.69
C TRP A 343 12.03 -19.34 -12.45
N VAL A 344 12.80 -18.32 -12.07
CA VAL A 344 14.19 -18.51 -11.64
C VAL A 344 14.25 -19.34 -10.36
N GLY A 345 13.30 -19.11 -9.43
CA GLY A 345 13.14 -19.89 -8.22
C GLY A 345 12.74 -21.34 -8.43
N MET A 346 12.30 -21.77 -9.63
CA MET A 346 12.08 -23.18 -9.91
C MET A 346 13.40 -23.95 -9.90
N GLY A 347 14.53 -23.31 -10.20
CA GLY A 347 15.85 -23.95 -10.19
C GLY A 347 16.30 -24.45 -8.82
N ARG A 348 15.70 -23.96 -7.72
CA ARG A 348 16.01 -24.43 -6.35
C ARG A 348 15.10 -25.55 -5.86
N ILE A 349 14.13 -25.99 -6.68
CA ILE A 349 13.11 -26.96 -6.29
C ILE A 349 13.32 -28.28 -7.04
N PRO A 350 13.63 -29.39 -6.34
CA PRO A 350 13.71 -30.71 -6.96
C PRO A 350 12.41 -31.12 -7.66
N GLY A 351 12.49 -31.53 -8.93
CA GLY A 351 11.33 -31.95 -9.73
C GLY A 351 10.61 -30.81 -10.45
N ALA A 352 11.07 -29.57 -10.32
CA ALA A 352 10.53 -28.42 -11.03
C ALA A 352 10.87 -28.44 -12.53
N GLU A 353 11.86 -29.23 -12.97
CA GLU A 353 12.29 -29.29 -14.37
C GLU A 353 11.15 -29.68 -15.31
N ARG A 354 10.15 -30.40 -14.78
CA ARG A 354 8.91 -30.77 -15.47
C ARG A 354 8.10 -29.56 -15.94
N PHE A 355 8.16 -28.45 -15.20
CA PHE A 355 7.37 -27.26 -15.45
C PHE A 355 8.14 -26.14 -16.14
N THR A 356 9.48 -26.15 -16.07
CA THR A 356 10.37 -25.16 -16.71
C THR A 356 10.07 -24.93 -18.20
N PRO A 357 9.78 -25.96 -19.04
CA PRO A 357 9.47 -25.74 -20.46
C PRO A 357 8.23 -24.89 -20.74
N TYR A 358 7.29 -24.78 -19.79
CA TYR A 358 6.08 -23.98 -19.98
C TYR A 358 6.28 -22.49 -19.73
N THR A 359 7.39 -22.10 -19.10
CA THR A 359 7.73 -20.70 -18.80
C THR A 359 7.73 -19.83 -20.05
N LYS A 360 8.23 -20.34 -21.18
CA LYS A 360 8.25 -19.62 -22.47
C LYS A 360 6.85 -19.26 -22.98
N TYR A 361 5.87 -20.14 -22.80
CA TYR A 361 4.49 -19.86 -23.24
C TYR A 361 3.82 -18.83 -22.34
N MET A 362 4.02 -18.96 -21.02
CA MET A 362 3.53 -17.97 -20.05
C MET A 362 4.18 -16.59 -20.30
N LEU A 363 5.48 -16.55 -20.61
CA LEU A 363 6.17 -15.33 -21.00
C LEU A 363 5.57 -14.70 -22.26
N VAL A 364 5.27 -15.49 -23.30
CA VAL A 364 4.62 -14.97 -24.51
C VAL A 364 3.27 -14.33 -24.17
N VAL A 365 2.43 -14.98 -23.36
CA VAL A 365 1.13 -14.41 -22.97
C VAL A 365 1.32 -13.12 -22.16
N LEU A 366 2.27 -13.07 -21.23
CA LEU A 366 2.55 -11.86 -20.45
C LEU A 366 3.06 -10.72 -21.33
N VAL A 367 4.04 -10.96 -22.21
CA VAL A 367 4.60 -9.93 -23.10
C VAL A 367 3.55 -9.43 -24.09
N VAL A 368 2.78 -10.33 -24.73
CA VAL A 368 1.69 -9.95 -25.63
C VAL A 368 0.61 -9.17 -24.88
N GLY A 369 0.24 -9.62 -23.68
CA GLY A 369 -0.70 -8.91 -22.82
C GLY A 369 -0.23 -7.50 -22.49
N VAL A 370 1.05 -7.32 -22.14
CA VAL A 370 1.64 -6.01 -21.88
C VAL A 370 1.64 -5.14 -23.14
N MET A 371 2.01 -5.68 -24.30
CA MET A 371 1.98 -4.93 -25.57
C MET A 371 0.57 -4.43 -25.90
N VAL A 372 -0.44 -5.29 -25.77
CA VAL A 372 -1.85 -4.91 -25.99
C VAL A 372 -2.29 -3.87 -24.97
N TRP A 373 -2.00 -4.08 -23.69
CA TRP A 373 -2.47 -3.19 -22.62
C TRP A 373 -1.82 -1.80 -22.70
N ALA A 374 -0.53 -1.74 -23.04
CA ALA A 374 0.22 -0.51 -23.19
C ALA A 374 -0.08 0.24 -24.51
N THR A 375 -0.96 -0.27 -25.36
CA THR A 375 -1.28 0.40 -26.63
C THR A 375 -2.15 1.66 -26.37
N PRO A 376 -1.73 2.86 -26.84
CA PRO A 376 -2.53 4.07 -26.79
C PRO A 376 -3.78 3.99 -27.67
N ASN A 377 -4.88 4.61 -27.22
CA ASN A 377 -6.03 4.87 -28.10
C ASN A 377 -5.83 6.12 -28.97
N THR A 378 -5.03 7.08 -28.48
CA THR A 378 -4.72 8.35 -29.15
C THR A 378 -3.20 8.54 -29.16
N MET A 379 -2.62 8.72 -30.34
CA MET A 379 -1.18 8.98 -30.50
C MET A 379 -0.90 10.48 -30.34
N ILE A 380 0.24 10.83 -29.74
CA ILE A 380 0.80 12.18 -29.93
C ILE A 380 1.41 12.15 -31.31
N ALA A 381 0.77 12.87 -32.22
CA ALA A 381 1.13 12.91 -33.62
C ALA A 381 1.07 14.35 -34.10
N ASP A 382 1.99 14.73 -34.99
CA ASP A 382 1.92 16.02 -35.66
C ASP A 382 0.79 16.05 -36.70
N ARG A 383 0.59 17.21 -37.33
CA ARG A 383 -0.50 17.38 -38.30
C ARG A 383 -0.34 16.49 -39.54
N GLU A 384 0.89 16.22 -39.96
CA GLU A 384 1.18 15.40 -41.13
C GLU A 384 0.91 13.92 -40.83
N GLU A 385 1.32 13.47 -39.64
CA GLU A 385 1.04 12.12 -39.13
C GLU A 385 -0.47 11.88 -38.95
N ILE A 386 -1.21 12.86 -38.41
CA ILE A 386 -2.68 12.77 -38.29
C ILE A 386 -3.35 12.67 -39.67
N ALA A 387 -2.87 13.46 -40.64
CA ALA A 387 -3.37 13.41 -42.00
C ALA A 387 -3.05 12.04 -42.65
N ALA A 388 -1.84 11.52 -42.46
CA ALA A 388 -1.42 10.21 -42.95
C ALA A 388 -2.21 9.05 -42.32
N MET A 389 -2.59 9.17 -41.04
CA MET A 389 -3.44 8.19 -40.34
C MET A 389 -4.91 8.28 -40.74
N GLY A 390 -5.34 9.33 -41.44
CA GLY A 390 -6.74 9.57 -41.78
C GLY A 390 -7.59 9.99 -40.58
N GLY A 391 -6.97 10.48 -39.50
CA GLY A 391 -7.66 10.89 -38.27
C GLY A 391 -6.77 10.86 -37.03
N THR A 392 -7.36 11.18 -35.87
CA THR A 392 -6.67 11.20 -34.56
C THR A 392 -6.40 9.81 -33.98
N HIS A 393 -6.96 8.76 -34.60
CA HIS A 393 -6.81 7.37 -34.18
C HIS A 393 -6.05 6.59 -35.24
N HIS A 394 -5.03 5.85 -34.81
CA HIS A 394 -4.29 4.97 -35.70
C HIS A 394 -5.20 3.82 -36.18
N PRO A 395 -5.31 3.52 -37.48
CA PRO A 395 -6.25 2.54 -38.03
C PRO A 395 -6.13 1.13 -37.41
N PHE A 396 -4.90 0.69 -37.17
CA PHE A 396 -4.60 -0.60 -36.55
C PHE A 396 -4.54 -0.55 -35.00
N LEU A 397 -3.69 0.30 -34.43
CA LEU A 397 -3.44 0.36 -32.99
C LEU A 397 -4.61 0.91 -32.17
N GLY A 398 -5.46 1.78 -32.74
CA GLY A 398 -6.62 2.33 -32.04
C GLY A 398 -7.59 1.25 -31.55
N VAL A 399 -7.69 0.14 -32.28
CA VAL A 399 -8.51 -1.02 -31.89
C VAL A 399 -7.99 -1.69 -30.62
N LEU A 400 -6.67 -1.70 -30.39
CA LEU A 400 -6.06 -2.25 -29.18
C LEU A 400 -6.09 -1.25 -28.01
N GLY A 401 -6.21 0.04 -28.31
CA GLY A 401 -6.26 1.12 -27.32
C GLY A 401 -7.54 1.19 -26.48
N VAL A 402 -8.60 0.46 -26.85
CA VAL A 402 -9.90 0.47 -26.15
C VAL A 402 -9.90 -0.42 -24.89
N MET A 403 -10.78 -0.09 -23.93
CA MET A 403 -10.91 -0.85 -22.67
C MET A 403 -11.18 -2.34 -22.85
N SER A 404 -11.82 -2.75 -23.95
CA SER A 404 -12.10 -4.16 -24.25
C SER A 404 -10.82 -4.98 -24.41
N ALA A 405 -9.89 -4.52 -25.24
CA ALA A 405 -8.58 -5.14 -25.42
C ALA A 405 -7.78 -5.12 -24.12
N LYS A 406 -7.74 -3.97 -23.44
CA LYS A 406 -6.99 -3.78 -22.20
C LYS A 406 -7.45 -4.75 -21.10
N ASN A 407 -8.75 -4.81 -20.82
CA ASN A 407 -9.29 -5.72 -19.80
C ASN A 407 -9.06 -7.20 -20.16
N THR A 408 -9.15 -7.55 -21.44
CA THR A 408 -8.87 -8.92 -21.92
C THR A 408 -7.40 -9.28 -21.65
N ALA A 409 -6.47 -8.41 -22.03
CA ALA A 409 -5.04 -8.60 -21.80
C ALA A 409 -4.71 -8.77 -20.31
N VAL A 410 -5.24 -7.89 -19.45
CA VAL A 410 -5.05 -7.94 -17.99
C VAL A 410 -5.51 -9.27 -17.41
N ASN A 411 -6.72 -9.71 -17.75
CA ASN A 411 -7.29 -10.93 -17.19
C ASN A 411 -6.50 -12.19 -17.63
N LEU A 412 -6.01 -12.23 -18.88
CA LEU A 412 -5.15 -13.31 -19.34
C LEU A 412 -3.78 -13.29 -18.65
N MET A 413 -3.22 -12.11 -18.40
CA MET A 413 -1.97 -11.96 -17.63
C MET A 413 -2.14 -12.43 -16.17
N ILE A 414 -3.29 -12.12 -15.56
CA ILE A 414 -3.65 -12.57 -14.20
C ILE A 414 -3.75 -14.10 -14.15
N LEU A 415 -4.50 -14.72 -15.07
CA LEU A 415 -4.62 -16.18 -15.15
C LEU A 415 -3.25 -16.84 -15.34
N THR A 416 -2.41 -16.27 -16.21
CA THR A 416 -1.05 -16.76 -16.47
C THR A 416 -0.15 -16.64 -15.24
N THR A 417 -0.24 -15.52 -14.52
CA THR A 417 0.50 -15.31 -13.28
C THR A 417 0.06 -16.29 -12.20
N PHE A 418 -1.24 -16.49 -12.05
CA PHE A 418 -1.78 -17.48 -11.12
C PHE A 418 -1.34 -18.91 -11.49
N LEU A 419 -1.29 -19.24 -12.78
CA LEU A 419 -0.74 -20.50 -13.26
C LEU A 419 0.74 -20.66 -12.85
N SER A 420 1.58 -19.63 -12.97
CA SER A 420 2.97 -19.69 -12.49
C SER A 420 3.05 -20.06 -11.01
N PHE A 421 2.22 -19.46 -10.14
CA PHE A 421 2.16 -19.82 -8.71
C PHE A 421 1.69 -21.26 -8.49
N LEU A 422 0.69 -21.72 -9.22
CA LEU A 422 0.20 -23.10 -9.14
C LEU A 422 1.31 -24.11 -9.52
N LEU A 423 2.03 -23.85 -10.61
CA LEU A 423 3.14 -24.69 -11.05
C LEU A 423 4.30 -24.66 -10.03
N TYR A 424 4.60 -23.49 -9.49
CA TYR A 424 5.62 -23.33 -8.44
C TYR A 424 5.28 -24.15 -7.20
N ARG A 425 4.04 -24.06 -6.70
CA ARG A 425 3.56 -24.82 -5.54
C ARG A 425 3.61 -26.34 -5.77
N ARG A 426 3.39 -26.80 -7.00
CA ARG A 426 3.40 -28.22 -7.38
C ARG A 426 4.79 -28.77 -7.69
N ALA A 427 5.80 -27.92 -7.79
CA ALA A 427 7.10 -28.27 -8.34
C ALA A 427 7.75 -29.47 -7.62
N ASN A 428 7.76 -29.48 -6.28
CA ASN A 428 8.27 -30.59 -5.46
C ASN A 428 7.20 -31.58 -5.00
N SER A 429 5.94 -31.42 -5.38
CA SER A 429 4.87 -32.28 -4.87
C SER A 429 4.51 -33.40 -5.85
N ARG A 430 4.24 -34.60 -5.31
CA ARG A 430 3.63 -35.73 -6.03
C ARG A 430 2.26 -36.04 -5.39
N PRO A 431 1.15 -35.75 -6.08
CA PRO A 431 -0.17 -36.14 -5.61
C PRO A 431 -0.25 -37.67 -5.46
N THR A 432 -0.82 -38.13 -4.35
CA THR A 432 -1.02 -39.55 -4.00
C THR A 432 -2.46 -40.01 -4.22
N VAL A 433 -3.40 -39.08 -4.40
CA VAL A 433 -4.82 -39.38 -4.62
C VAL A 433 -5.10 -39.92 -6.03
N ASP A 434 -5.94 -40.94 -6.14
CA ASP A 434 -6.24 -41.63 -7.40
C ASP A 434 -6.89 -40.73 -8.47
N TRP A 435 -7.63 -39.72 -8.02
CA TRP A 435 -8.33 -38.76 -8.87
C TRP A 435 -7.46 -37.56 -9.29
N ALA A 436 -6.15 -37.55 -8.98
CA ALA A 436 -5.27 -36.41 -9.27
C ALA A 436 -5.18 -36.05 -10.76
N LYS A 437 -5.23 -37.06 -11.65
CA LYS A 437 -5.25 -36.86 -13.10
C LYS A 437 -6.52 -36.11 -13.52
N THR A 438 -7.68 -36.58 -13.05
CA THR A 438 -8.97 -35.95 -13.31
C THR A 438 -9.01 -34.54 -12.74
N ALA A 439 -8.51 -34.33 -11.52
CA ALA A 439 -8.39 -33.02 -10.88
C ALA A 439 -7.60 -32.02 -11.74
N THR A 440 -6.45 -32.46 -12.23
CA THR A 440 -5.56 -31.65 -13.07
C THR A 440 -6.23 -31.30 -14.40
N LEU A 441 -6.96 -32.24 -14.99
CA LEU A 441 -7.74 -32.01 -16.22
C LEU A 441 -8.87 -31.00 -15.99
N VAL A 442 -9.60 -31.13 -14.87
CA VAL A 442 -10.65 -30.17 -14.50
C VAL A 442 -10.09 -28.77 -14.28
N GLN A 443 -8.94 -28.64 -13.61
CA GLN A 443 -8.28 -27.34 -13.45
C GLN A 443 -7.84 -26.75 -14.79
N GLY A 444 -7.28 -27.57 -15.68
CA GLY A 444 -6.96 -27.15 -17.05
C GLY A 444 -8.20 -26.66 -17.80
N ALA A 445 -9.32 -27.38 -17.69
CA ALA A 445 -10.60 -26.96 -18.25
C ALA A 445 -11.09 -25.63 -17.65
N LEU A 446 -10.96 -25.40 -16.34
CA LEU A 446 -11.31 -24.12 -15.72
C LEU A 446 -10.51 -22.96 -16.32
N PHE A 447 -9.19 -23.11 -16.50
CA PHE A 447 -8.35 -22.10 -17.15
C PHE A 447 -8.78 -21.82 -18.59
N VAL A 448 -9.09 -22.86 -19.36
CA VAL A 448 -9.53 -22.73 -20.76
C VAL A 448 -10.89 -22.06 -20.84
N ILE A 449 -11.87 -22.50 -20.05
CA ILE A 449 -13.21 -21.91 -20.00
C ILE A 449 -13.13 -20.43 -19.59
N SER A 450 -12.36 -20.10 -18.56
CA SER A 450 -12.14 -18.72 -18.13
C SER A 450 -11.55 -17.87 -19.24
N SER A 451 -10.53 -18.39 -19.94
CA SER A 451 -9.88 -17.70 -21.06
C SER A 451 -10.86 -17.47 -22.22
N ILE A 452 -11.72 -18.45 -22.53
CA ILE A 452 -12.77 -18.32 -23.55
C ILE A 452 -13.77 -17.23 -23.15
N ILE A 453 -14.23 -17.22 -21.89
CA ILE A 453 -15.17 -16.18 -21.40
C ILE A 453 -14.53 -14.79 -21.48
N VAL A 454 -13.28 -14.65 -21.03
CA VAL A 454 -12.52 -13.40 -21.08
C VAL A 454 -12.40 -12.90 -22.52
N VAL A 455 -11.97 -13.76 -23.45
CA VAL A 455 -11.82 -13.41 -24.87
C VAL A 455 -13.17 -13.12 -25.51
N PHE A 456 -14.22 -13.90 -25.21
CA PHE A 456 -15.56 -13.69 -25.75
C PHE A 456 -16.11 -12.30 -25.42
N TYR A 457 -16.12 -11.92 -24.13
CA TYR A 457 -16.56 -10.58 -23.73
C TYR A 457 -15.63 -9.49 -24.22
N GLY A 458 -14.34 -9.79 -24.38
CA GLY A 458 -13.34 -8.90 -24.95
C GLY A 458 -13.62 -8.56 -26.41
N VAL A 459 -13.94 -9.57 -27.22
CA VAL A 459 -14.29 -9.41 -28.63
C VAL A 459 -15.70 -8.83 -28.78
N TYR A 460 -16.66 -9.32 -28.02
CA TYR A 460 -18.04 -8.83 -28.08
C TYR A 460 -18.15 -7.36 -27.66
N GLY A 461 -17.28 -6.91 -26.75
CA GLY A 461 -17.19 -5.51 -26.33
C GLY A 461 -16.95 -4.51 -27.47
N TYR A 462 -16.40 -4.94 -28.61
CA TYR A 462 -16.23 -4.08 -29.80
C TYR A 462 -17.55 -3.75 -30.51
N PHE A 463 -18.56 -4.60 -30.38
CA PHE A 463 -19.83 -4.48 -31.10
C PHE A 463 -20.95 -3.81 -30.27
N VAL A 464 -20.63 -3.35 -29.06
CA VAL A 464 -21.60 -2.72 -28.14
C VAL A 464 -21.17 -1.31 -27.73
N PRO A 465 -22.14 -0.47 -27.27
CA PRO A 465 -21.84 0.85 -26.71
C PRO A 465 -20.90 0.80 -25.49
N ALA A 466 -20.18 1.89 -25.24
CA ALA A 466 -19.16 1.97 -24.18
C ALA A 466 -19.68 1.62 -22.77
N ILE A 467 -20.91 2.04 -22.44
CA ILE A 467 -21.52 1.74 -21.12
C ILE A 467 -21.77 0.24 -20.92
N VAL A 468 -22.21 -0.46 -21.97
CA VAL A 468 -22.42 -1.92 -21.94
C VAL A 468 -21.08 -2.65 -21.88
N ARG A 469 -20.09 -2.17 -22.65
CA ARG A 469 -18.71 -2.67 -22.64
C ARG A 469 -18.09 -2.61 -21.24
N ILE A 470 -18.33 -1.51 -20.51
CA ILE A 470 -17.89 -1.35 -19.12
C ILE A 470 -18.50 -2.44 -18.23
N GLY A 471 -19.79 -2.73 -18.39
CA GLY A 471 -20.46 -3.82 -17.67
C GLY A 471 -19.86 -5.21 -17.92
N PHE A 472 -19.39 -5.49 -19.14
CA PHE A 472 -18.79 -6.80 -19.46
C PHE A 472 -17.51 -7.12 -18.69
N SER A 473 -16.79 -6.10 -18.21
CA SER A 473 -15.61 -6.31 -17.38
C SER A 473 -15.93 -7.18 -16.16
N VAL A 474 -17.10 -6.99 -15.53
CA VAL A 474 -17.53 -7.73 -14.35
C VAL A 474 -17.56 -9.24 -14.62
N TYR A 475 -18.10 -9.66 -15.77
CA TYR A 475 -18.15 -11.08 -16.12
C TYR A 475 -16.75 -11.67 -16.37
N GLN A 476 -15.84 -10.91 -16.98
CA GLN A 476 -14.45 -11.32 -17.13
C GLN A 476 -13.78 -11.52 -15.75
N VAL A 477 -13.95 -10.55 -14.84
CA VAL A 477 -13.40 -10.62 -13.48
C VAL A 477 -13.95 -11.82 -12.73
N LEU A 478 -15.27 -12.01 -12.73
CA LEU A 478 -15.92 -13.12 -12.03
C LEU A 478 -15.44 -14.48 -12.56
N ALA A 479 -15.25 -14.62 -13.87
CA ALA A 479 -14.72 -15.85 -14.47
C ALA A 479 -13.28 -16.13 -14.01
N VAL A 480 -12.44 -15.11 -13.91
CA VAL A 480 -11.05 -15.24 -13.43
C VAL A 480 -11.02 -15.58 -11.94
N LEU A 481 -11.77 -14.86 -11.10
CA LEU A 481 -11.83 -15.11 -9.66
C LEU A 481 -12.41 -16.49 -9.34
N ALA A 482 -13.50 -16.90 -10.02
CA ALA A 482 -14.08 -18.22 -9.87
C ALA A 482 -13.07 -19.32 -10.23
N THR A 483 -12.26 -19.10 -11.27
CA THR A 483 -11.19 -20.03 -11.67
C THR A 483 -10.10 -20.11 -10.61
N ILE A 484 -9.64 -18.97 -10.09
CA ILE A 484 -8.63 -18.92 -9.03
C ILE A 484 -9.12 -19.69 -7.80
N VAL A 485 -10.32 -19.39 -7.31
CA VAL A 485 -10.91 -20.03 -6.12
C VAL A 485 -11.12 -21.52 -6.36
N GLY A 486 -11.73 -21.90 -7.49
CA GLY A 486 -11.99 -23.29 -7.84
C GLY A 486 -10.71 -24.11 -7.98
N VAL A 487 -9.70 -23.56 -8.65
CA VAL A 487 -8.39 -24.21 -8.81
C VAL A 487 -7.69 -24.36 -7.46
N ILE A 488 -7.67 -23.33 -6.61
CA ILE A 488 -7.08 -23.41 -5.26
C ILE A 488 -7.79 -24.47 -4.43
N ALA A 489 -9.12 -24.52 -4.44
CA ALA A 489 -9.89 -25.50 -3.69
C ALA A 489 -9.52 -26.93 -4.13
N ILE A 490 -9.55 -27.20 -5.44
CA ILE A 490 -9.15 -28.49 -6.00
C ILE A 490 -7.70 -28.83 -5.62
N ASP A 491 -6.78 -27.86 -5.73
CA ASP A 491 -5.36 -28.04 -5.43
C ASP A 491 -5.12 -28.40 -3.95
N ILE A 492 -5.82 -27.74 -3.02
CA ILE A 492 -5.75 -28.03 -1.59
C ILE A 492 -6.16 -29.48 -1.31
N PHE A 493 -7.26 -29.97 -1.87
CA PHE A 493 -7.71 -31.35 -1.65
C PHE A 493 -6.83 -32.37 -2.38
N MET A 494 -6.37 -32.05 -3.59
CA MET A 494 -5.55 -32.93 -4.40
C MET A 494 -4.16 -33.15 -3.80
N LEU A 495 -3.59 -32.14 -3.12
CA LEU A 495 -2.27 -32.23 -2.50
C LEU A 495 -2.30 -32.71 -1.04
N ARG A 496 -3.45 -33.14 -0.51
CA ARG A 496 -3.51 -33.76 0.82
C ARG A 496 -2.73 -35.07 0.82
N GLY A 497 -1.73 -35.16 1.70
CA GLY A 497 -0.87 -36.34 1.79
C GLY A 497 0.03 -36.54 0.57
N ALA A 498 0.31 -35.49 -0.19
CA ALA A 498 1.25 -35.55 -1.31
C ALA A 498 2.67 -35.89 -0.82
N GLU A 499 3.37 -36.73 -1.58
CA GLU A 499 4.77 -37.05 -1.32
C GLU A 499 5.66 -35.90 -1.81
N SER A 500 6.68 -35.55 -1.01
CA SER A 500 7.71 -34.59 -1.43
C SER A 500 8.74 -35.29 -2.34
N ARG A 501 9.07 -34.66 -3.47
CA ARG A 501 10.14 -35.07 -4.38
C ARG A 501 11.53 -34.62 -3.92
N GLY A 502 11.60 -33.93 -2.79
CA GLY A 502 12.82 -33.38 -2.23
C GLY A 502 12.55 -32.02 -1.59
N ASP A 503 13.40 -31.67 -0.63
CA ASP A 503 13.30 -30.39 0.06
C ASP A 503 13.74 -29.24 -0.84
N ILE A 504 13.11 -28.09 -0.65
CA ILE A 504 13.44 -26.86 -1.37
C ILE A 504 14.81 -26.38 -0.89
N GLN A 505 15.73 -26.17 -1.84
CA GLN A 505 17.10 -25.74 -1.55
C GLN A 505 17.17 -24.22 -1.37
N TRP A 506 16.63 -23.72 -0.26
CA TRP A 506 16.67 -22.29 0.07
C TRP A 506 18.10 -21.76 0.12
N GLY A 507 18.32 -20.56 -0.42
CA GLY A 507 19.64 -19.93 -0.48
C GLY A 507 20.39 -20.16 -1.80
N GLN A 508 19.94 -21.13 -2.62
CA GLN A 508 20.54 -21.46 -3.92
C GLN A 508 19.95 -20.62 -5.09
N MET A 509 19.32 -19.49 -4.80
CA MET A 509 18.86 -18.57 -5.86
C MET A 509 20.05 -17.82 -6.49
N PRO A 510 20.05 -17.63 -7.82
CA PRO A 510 21.06 -16.78 -8.44
C PRO A 510 20.81 -15.30 -8.08
N PRO A 511 21.86 -14.46 -7.93
CA PRO A 511 21.72 -13.05 -7.54
C PRO A 511 20.75 -12.24 -8.40
N ARG A 512 20.63 -12.58 -9.69
CA ARG A 512 19.71 -11.93 -10.64
C ARG A 512 18.23 -12.00 -10.24
N SER A 513 17.84 -12.97 -9.42
CA SER A 513 16.48 -13.06 -8.89
C SER A 513 16.16 -11.93 -7.91
N GLN A 514 17.15 -11.47 -7.15
CA GLN A 514 16.99 -10.44 -6.14
C GLN A 514 16.72 -9.07 -6.77
N TYR A 515 17.28 -8.80 -7.95
CA TYR A 515 16.94 -7.62 -8.75
C TYR A 515 15.46 -7.57 -9.15
N ALA A 516 14.81 -8.72 -9.33
CA ALA A 516 13.38 -8.75 -9.61
C ALA A 516 12.55 -8.24 -8.42
N LEU A 517 12.94 -8.60 -7.20
CA LEU A 517 12.28 -8.10 -5.98
C LEU A 517 12.52 -6.60 -5.77
N PHE A 518 13.71 -6.08 -6.08
CA PHE A 518 13.95 -4.63 -6.10
C PHE A 518 13.11 -3.92 -7.15
N ILE A 519 13.02 -4.47 -8.37
CA ILE A 519 12.19 -3.93 -9.44
C ILE A 519 10.72 -3.87 -9.00
N LEU A 520 10.20 -4.93 -8.35
CA LEU A 520 8.84 -4.94 -7.80
C LEU A 520 8.60 -3.78 -6.84
N ALA A 521 9.48 -3.61 -5.85
CA ALA A 521 9.38 -2.55 -4.86
C ALA A 521 9.43 -1.16 -5.52
N VAL A 522 10.47 -0.88 -6.30
CA VAL A 522 10.66 0.45 -6.92
C VAL A 522 9.53 0.80 -7.88
N THR A 523 9.12 -0.15 -8.72
CA THR A 523 8.04 0.04 -9.70
C THR A 523 6.72 0.33 -9.01
N PHE A 524 6.40 -0.39 -7.92
CA PHE A 524 5.17 -0.15 -7.17
C PHE A 524 5.19 1.20 -6.43
N THR A 525 6.33 1.57 -5.80
CA THR A 525 6.49 2.88 -5.15
C THR A 525 6.25 4.02 -6.14
N TRP A 526 6.82 3.90 -7.34
CA TRP A 526 6.65 4.91 -8.39
C TRP A 526 5.21 4.95 -8.91
N LEU A 527 4.58 3.79 -9.12
CA LEU A 527 3.18 3.67 -9.50
C LEU A 527 2.24 4.33 -8.48
N MET A 528 2.50 4.20 -7.18
CA MET A 528 1.71 4.88 -6.15
C MET A 528 1.78 6.41 -6.29
N GLY A 529 2.96 6.96 -6.57
CA GLY A 529 3.13 8.38 -6.84
C GLY A 529 2.42 8.83 -8.10
N LEU A 530 2.52 8.05 -9.19
CA LEU A 530 1.82 8.31 -10.45
C LEU A 530 0.31 8.35 -10.27
N MET A 531 -0.26 7.38 -9.55
CA MET A 531 -1.71 7.31 -9.35
C MET A 531 -2.22 8.33 -8.34
N GLY A 532 -1.40 8.73 -7.37
CA GLY A 532 -1.67 9.88 -6.50
C GLY A 532 -1.77 11.17 -7.32
N PHE A 533 -0.81 11.39 -8.22
CA PHE A 533 -0.82 12.52 -9.16
C PHE A 533 -2.05 12.48 -10.07
N ALA A 534 -2.37 11.33 -10.67
CA ALA A 534 -3.53 11.20 -11.54
C ALA A 534 -4.84 11.62 -10.84
N ARG A 535 -5.08 11.13 -9.61
CA ARG A 535 -6.26 11.48 -8.81
C ARG A 535 -6.27 12.93 -8.34
N SER A 536 -5.12 13.53 -8.08
CA SER A 536 -5.06 14.96 -7.77
C SER A 536 -5.30 15.82 -9.00
N GLY A 537 -4.73 15.42 -10.15
CA GLY A 537 -4.78 16.13 -11.41
C GLY A 537 -6.17 16.20 -12.05
N ILE A 538 -7.06 15.22 -11.81
CA ILE A 538 -8.44 15.27 -12.31
C ILE A 538 -9.25 16.43 -11.73
N ARG A 539 -8.84 16.99 -10.57
CA ARG A 539 -9.45 18.19 -10.00
C ARG A 539 -8.99 19.49 -10.66
N GLN A 540 -8.02 19.44 -11.57
CA GLN A 540 -7.51 20.59 -12.31
C GLN A 540 -7.07 21.76 -11.41
N HIS A 541 -7.87 22.81 -11.36
CA HIS A 541 -7.64 24.05 -10.62
C HIS A 541 -8.56 24.18 -9.40
N TRP A 542 -9.03 23.06 -8.86
CA TRP A 542 -9.88 22.98 -7.68
C TRP A 542 -9.15 22.28 -6.53
N HIS A 543 -9.24 22.85 -5.33
CA HIS A 543 -8.89 22.14 -4.10
C HIS A 543 -9.97 21.12 -3.76
N VAL A 544 -11.23 21.58 -3.78
CA VAL A 544 -12.44 20.77 -3.66
C VAL A 544 -13.24 20.96 -4.95
N TRP A 545 -13.48 19.87 -5.69
CA TRP A 545 -14.11 19.91 -7.02
C TRP A 545 -15.41 20.73 -7.00
N GLU A 546 -15.52 21.73 -7.87
CA GLU A 546 -16.68 22.64 -8.03
C GLU A 546 -17.11 23.42 -6.77
N VAL A 547 -16.38 23.33 -5.65
CA VAL A 547 -16.72 24.01 -4.39
C VAL A 547 -15.65 25.04 -4.01
N MET A 548 -14.37 24.63 -3.98
CA MET A 548 -13.27 25.50 -3.58
C MET A 548 -12.20 25.55 -4.68
N ARG A 549 -12.12 26.70 -5.35
CA ARG A 549 -11.14 26.95 -6.42
C ARG A 549 -9.74 27.18 -5.86
N ASP A 550 -8.73 26.61 -6.50
CA ASP A 550 -7.34 26.97 -6.27
C ASP A 550 -7.03 28.31 -6.92
N THR A 551 -6.67 29.29 -6.10
CA THR A 551 -6.30 30.65 -6.54
C THR A 551 -4.83 30.95 -6.27
N SER A 552 -4.03 29.93 -5.94
CA SER A 552 -2.58 30.06 -5.85
C SER A 552 -1.95 30.30 -7.22
N SER A 553 -0.71 30.80 -7.24
CA SER A 553 0.08 30.93 -8.48
C SER A 553 0.39 29.57 -9.12
N GLU A 554 0.19 28.46 -8.39
CA GLU A 554 0.43 27.09 -8.83
C GLU A 554 -0.86 26.32 -9.21
N ALA A 555 -1.98 27.05 -9.39
CA ALA A 555 -3.32 26.51 -9.69
C ALA A 555 -3.46 25.95 -11.12
N ALA A 556 -2.62 24.97 -11.48
CA ALA A 556 -2.67 24.25 -12.75
C ALA A 556 -2.16 22.83 -12.58
N THR A 557 -2.58 21.89 -13.43
CA THR A 557 -2.01 20.54 -13.42
C THR A 557 -0.60 20.57 -14.03
N PRO A 558 0.45 20.15 -13.29
CA PRO A 558 1.81 20.11 -13.81
C PRO A 558 1.95 19.23 -15.05
N ALA A 559 2.92 19.56 -15.91
CA ALA A 559 3.30 18.70 -17.01
C ALA A 559 3.85 17.35 -16.51
N LEU A 560 3.66 16.31 -17.31
CA LEU A 560 4.05 14.93 -16.97
C LEU A 560 5.55 14.79 -16.64
N GLY A 561 6.43 15.51 -17.34
CA GLY A 561 7.86 15.50 -17.06
C GLY A 561 8.20 16.04 -15.68
N TYR A 562 7.58 17.16 -15.27
CA TYR A 562 7.73 17.70 -13.92
C TYR A 562 7.20 16.72 -12.87
N ALA A 563 6.01 16.16 -13.11
CA ALA A 563 5.42 15.17 -12.21
C ALA A 563 6.33 13.95 -12.03
N ALA A 564 6.90 13.42 -13.11
CA ALA A 564 7.84 12.30 -13.06
C ALA A 564 9.09 12.62 -12.23
N ILE A 565 9.63 13.85 -12.32
CA ILE A 565 10.77 14.28 -11.51
C ILE A 565 10.40 14.31 -10.02
N VAL A 566 9.27 14.92 -9.65
CA VAL A 566 8.83 15.00 -8.24
C VAL A 566 8.55 13.61 -7.67
N ILE A 567 7.86 12.74 -8.43
CA ILE A 567 7.62 11.34 -8.03
C ILE A 567 8.94 10.60 -7.82
N SER A 568 9.88 10.74 -8.75
CA SER A 568 11.19 10.09 -8.65
C SER A 568 11.97 10.60 -7.43
N GLY A 569 11.92 11.91 -7.15
CA GLY A 569 12.47 12.49 -5.93
C GLY A 569 11.85 11.88 -4.66
N CYS A 570 10.53 11.74 -4.61
CA CYS A 570 9.84 11.10 -3.48
C CYS A 570 10.24 9.63 -3.32
N VAL A 571 10.36 8.88 -4.42
CA VAL A 571 10.81 7.48 -4.42
C VAL A 571 12.23 7.37 -3.88
N LEU A 572 13.15 8.25 -4.31
CA LEU A 572 14.52 8.28 -3.82
C LEU A 572 14.59 8.64 -2.33
N ILE A 573 13.84 9.65 -1.88
CA ILE A 573 13.75 10.01 -0.45
C ILE A 573 13.25 8.80 0.35
N PHE A 574 12.17 8.16 -0.10
CA PHE A 574 11.59 7.00 0.58
C PHE A 574 12.60 5.86 0.68
N PHE A 575 13.23 5.45 -0.42
CA PHE A 575 14.20 4.35 -0.38
C PHE A 575 15.49 4.72 0.37
N ALA A 576 15.96 5.96 0.32
CA ALA A 576 17.09 6.41 1.15
C ALA A 576 16.77 6.28 2.64
N LEU A 577 15.57 6.71 3.06
CA LEU A 577 15.10 6.57 4.43
C LEU A 577 14.91 5.09 4.81
N VAL A 578 14.33 4.27 3.94
CA VAL A 578 14.18 2.82 4.17
C VAL A 578 15.55 2.14 4.30
N SER A 579 16.51 2.46 3.44
CA SER A 579 17.88 1.94 3.54
C SER A 579 18.55 2.37 4.85
N PHE A 580 18.36 3.62 5.28
CA PHE A 580 18.84 4.10 6.58
C PHE A 580 18.20 3.33 7.74
N ILE A 581 16.89 3.08 7.68
CA ILE A 581 16.15 2.28 8.66
C ILE A 581 16.67 0.84 8.72
N PHE A 582 16.88 0.20 7.57
CA PHE A 582 17.42 -1.15 7.49
C PHE A 582 18.85 -1.24 8.03
N TRP A 583 19.66 -0.23 7.75
CA TRP A 583 21.02 -0.13 8.30
C TRP A 583 20.99 0.02 9.83
N LEU A 584 20.15 0.91 10.36
CA LEU A 584 19.98 1.12 11.80
C LEU A 584 19.46 -0.15 12.51
N GLY A 585 18.51 -0.85 11.91
CA GLY A 585 18.02 -2.15 12.40
C GLY A 585 19.12 -3.22 12.45
N GLY A 586 20.00 -3.26 11.44
CA GLY A 586 21.13 -4.19 11.41
C GLY A 586 22.20 -3.91 12.49
N LEU A 587 22.35 -2.66 12.94
CA LEU A 587 23.23 -2.33 14.06
C LEU A 587 22.67 -2.84 15.40
N ALA A 588 21.35 -2.73 15.60
CA ALA A 588 20.69 -3.24 16.80
C ALA A 588 20.81 -4.78 16.91
N GLU A 589 20.73 -5.50 15.78
CA GLU A 589 20.95 -6.96 15.73
C GLU A 589 22.36 -7.36 16.17
N LYS A 590 23.39 -6.68 15.65
CA LYS A 590 24.79 -6.91 16.04
C LYS A 590 25.03 -6.64 17.52
N GLY A 591 24.41 -5.58 18.05
CA GLY A 591 24.47 -5.26 19.48
C GLY A 591 23.84 -6.36 20.36
N SER A 592 22.65 -6.84 19.98
CA SER A 592 21.96 -7.91 20.70
C SER A 592 22.71 -9.25 20.65
N GLN A 593 23.28 -9.62 19.50
CA GLN A 593 24.09 -10.85 19.36
C GLN A 593 25.39 -10.75 20.18
N ALA A 594 26.09 -9.62 20.14
CA ALA A 594 27.29 -9.41 20.95
C ALA A 594 27.02 -9.43 22.46
N SER A 595 25.82 -9.04 22.89
CA SER A 595 25.38 -9.16 24.29
C SER A 595 24.99 -10.59 24.67
N ALA A 596 24.39 -11.36 23.75
CA ALA A 596 24.06 -12.76 23.96
C ALA A 596 25.31 -13.65 24.06
N ASP A 597 26.27 -13.48 23.15
CA ASP A 597 27.57 -14.20 23.18
C ASP A 597 28.36 -13.90 24.46
N LYS A 598 28.29 -12.66 24.97
CA LYS A 598 28.91 -12.29 26.25
C LYS A 598 28.21 -12.91 27.45
N GLY A 599 26.90 -13.11 27.37
CA GLY A 599 26.10 -13.79 28.40
C GLY A 599 26.44 -15.28 28.49
N GLU A 600 26.54 -15.97 27.35
CA GLU A 600 26.96 -17.38 27.29
C GLU A 600 28.41 -17.56 27.77
N MET A 601 29.34 -16.70 27.35
CA MET A 601 30.72 -16.72 27.86
C MET A 601 30.84 -16.41 29.37
N SER A 602 29.87 -15.71 29.95
CA SER A 602 29.80 -15.45 31.40
C SER A 602 29.22 -16.64 32.16
N GLY A 603 28.17 -17.28 31.62
CA GLY A 603 27.55 -18.48 32.20
C GLY A 603 28.50 -19.68 32.23
N ASP A 604 29.31 -19.86 31.18
CA ASP A 604 30.33 -20.92 31.15
C ASP A 604 31.48 -20.70 32.13
N ARG A 605 31.73 -19.46 32.58
CA ARG A 605 32.72 -19.16 33.63
C ARG A 605 32.17 -19.33 35.04
N GLU A 606 30.86 -19.28 35.23
CA GLU A 606 30.20 -19.53 36.52
C GLU A 606 29.97 -21.02 36.77
N PHE A 607 29.93 -21.86 35.73
CA PHE A 607 29.89 -23.33 35.86
C PHE A 607 31.26 -23.99 36.08
N VAL A 608 32.36 -23.24 35.98
CA VAL A 608 33.76 -23.74 36.13
C VAL A 608 34.45 -23.17 37.38
N LYS A 609 33.69 -22.62 38.33
CA LYS A 609 34.16 -22.33 39.70
C LYS A 609 33.25 -23.00 40.70
#